data_AF-A0AA42VAV9-F1
#
_entry.id   AF-A0AA42VAV9-F1
#
_cell.length_a   1.000
_cell.length_b   1.000
_cell.length_c   1.000
_cell.angle_alpha   90.00
_cell.angle_beta   90.00
_cell.angle_gamma   90.00
#
_symmetry.space_group_name_H-M   'P 1'
#
loop_
_entity.id
_entity.type
_entity.pdbx_description
1 polymer ?
#
loop_
_entity_poly.entity_id
_entity_poly.type
_entity_poly.pdbx_seq_one_letter_code
_entity_poly.pdbx_strand_id
1 'polypeptide(L)'
;MFVFELTIPGTWLNYEDRDWNWKIEGMLRQLESHFFEANTALNLFINASNTVSASLDHGQWERDSQRRREIQLLVEQEMGQGYSRELWEAVHLETEIRFKREQWSKGRTPRELESHVKFIHARAFLYALDTFDKFLGVLSRENDVPDEIREMPKKIAIAFPHLREVRNTAHHLEDRSRGLGKSRGKGKAPEPLDLKPIDNEIVHAPNGGVLILNSLNGTRYGSTMADGHYGEVDVSAESMSHLQSIMIQTLQAFKWHGPMRHAPSL
;
A
#
# COMPACT_ATOMS: atom_id res chain seq x y z
N MET A 1 6.28 -10.98 12.50
CA MET A 1 6.40 -11.30 11.07
C MET A 1 5.43 -12.43 10.78
N PHE A 2 4.62 -12.30 9.74
CA PHE A 2 3.71 -13.34 9.26
C PHE A 2 4.35 -14.01 8.04
N VAL A 3 4.52 -15.33 8.07
CA VAL A 3 5.01 -16.10 6.94
C VAL A 3 3.84 -16.91 6.42
N PHE A 4 3.33 -16.53 5.24
CA PHE A 4 2.30 -17.29 4.56
C PHE A 4 2.96 -18.30 3.61
N GLU A 5 2.84 -19.57 3.96
CA GLU A 5 3.54 -20.68 3.29
C GLU A 5 2.72 -21.25 2.12
N LEU A 6 3.40 -21.82 1.13
CA LEU A 6 2.77 -22.51 0.01
C LEU A 6 3.42 -23.89 -0.16
N THR A 7 2.58 -24.91 -0.35
CA THR A 7 3.00 -26.22 -0.86
C THR A 7 2.58 -26.35 -2.31
N ILE A 8 3.56 -26.36 -3.20
CA ILE A 8 3.35 -26.49 -4.65
C ILE A 8 3.35 -27.99 -4.98
N PRO A 9 2.30 -28.52 -5.66
CA PRO A 9 2.10 -29.97 -5.76
C PRO A 9 3.15 -30.72 -6.60
N GLY A 10 3.98 -30.04 -7.38
CA GLY A 10 5.11 -30.64 -8.07
C GLY A 10 6.06 -29.59 -8.66
N THR A 11 7.03 -30.05 -9.43
CA THR A 11 8.04 -29.16 -10.04
C THR A 11 7.61 -28.68 -11.42
N TRP A 12 6.91 -29.52 -12.17
CA TRP A 12 6.49 -29.25 -13.55
C TRP A 12 5.04 -29.66 -13.77
N LEU A 13 4.40 -29.03 -14.74
CA LEU A 13 3.06 -29.41 -15.20
C LEU A 13 3.10 -30.68 -16.06
N ASN A 14 2.08 -31.52 -15.92
CA ASN A 14 1.97 -32.82 -16.58
C ASN A 14 0.85 -32.83 -17.65
N TYR A 15 1.10 -32.14 -18.77
CA TYR A 15 0.23 -32.14 -19.95
C TYR A 15 1.03 -32.37 -21.23
N GLU A 16 0.36 -32.80 -22.30
CA GLU A 16 1.01 -33.21 -23.56
C GLU A 16 1.63 -32.02 -24.32
N ASP A 17 0.95 -30.87 -24.33
CA ASP A 17 1.43 -29.65 -24.99
C ASP A 17 2.50 -28.94 -24.15
N ARG A 18 3.74 -28.98 -24.64
CA ARG A 18 4.91 -28.38 -23.99
C ARG A 18 4.90 -26.87 -24.01
N ASP A 19 4.44 -26.26 -25.10
CA ASP A 19 4.40 -24.80 -25.24
C ASP A 19 3.33 -24.22 -24.31
N TRP A 20 2.19 -24.92 -24.22
CA TRP A 20 1.16 -24.61 -23.25
C TRP A 20 1.66 -24.76 -21.81
N ASN A 21 2.32 -25.87 -21.46
CA ASN A 21 2.89 -26.06 -20.11
C ASN A 21 3.82 -24.91 -19.73
N TRP A 22 4.76 -24.56 -20.61
CA TRP A 22 5.72 -23.50 -20.36
C TRP A 22 5.05 -22.15 -20.12
N LYS A 23 4.02 -21.84 -20.92
CA LYS A 23 3.22 -20.63 -20.79
C LYS A 23 2.47 -20.58 -19.45
N ILE A 24 1.76 -21.65 -19.08
CA ILE A 24 0.99 -21.72 -17.84
C ILE A 24 1.90 -21.69 -16.61
N GLU A 25 2.99 -22.45 -16.61
CA GLU A 25 3.99 -22.38 -15.55
C GLU A 25 4.55 -20.97 -15.39
N GLY A 26 4.73 -20.24 -16.50
CA GLY A 26 5.10 -18.83 -16.49
C GLY A 26 4.11 -17.98 -15.70
N MET A 27 2.82 -18.15 -15.94
CA MET A 27 1.77 -17.42 -15.20
C MET A 27 1.70 -17.83 -13.73
N LEU A 28 1.83 -19.12 -13.43
CA LEU A 28 1.84 -19.62 -12.05
C LEU A 28 3.03 -19.06 -11.25
N ARG A 29 4.21 -18.95 -11.87
CA ARG A 29 5.38 -18.29 -11.26
C ARG A 29 5.13 -16.80 -11.01
N GLN A 30 4.42 -16.12 -11.91
CA GLN A 30 4.05 -14.71 -11.69
C GLN A 30 3.05 -14.57 -10.54
N LEU A 31 2.03 -15.44 -10.45
CA LEU A 31 1.11 -15.46 -9.33
C LEU A 31 1.82 -15.70 -7.99
N GLU A 32 2.72 -16.68 -7.93
CA GLU A 32 3.54 -16.95 -6.75
C GLU A 32 4.42 -15.75 -6.36
N SER A 33 5.06 -15.09 -7.33
CA SER A 33 5.89 -13.92 -7.08
C SER A 33 5.08 -12.78 -6.45
N HIS A 34 3.91 -12.45 -7.01
CA HIS A 34 3.07 -11.36 -6.49
C HIS A 34 2.39 -11.74 -5.17
N PHE A 35 2.13 -13.03 -4.93
CA PHE A 35 1.71 -13.52 -3.62
C PHE A 35 2.77 -13.22 -2.54
N PHE A 36 4.05 -13.53 -2.80
CA PHE A 36 5.12 -13.22 -1.85
C PHE A 36 5.45 -11.73 -1.76
N GLU A 37 5.23 -10.96 -2.83
CA GLU A 37 5.30 -9.49 -2.78
C GLU A 37 4.24 -8.91 -1.83
N ALA A 38 3.00 -9.39 -1.91
CA ALA A 38 1.93 -9.02 -0.98
C ALA A 38 2.28 -9.42 0.46
N ASN A 39 2.80 -10.64 0.68
CA ASN A 39 3.27 -11.09 2.00
C ASN A 39 4.36 -10.17 2.57
N THR A 40 5.31 -9.75 1.73
CA THR A 40 6.41 -8.85 2.10
C THR A 40 5.87 -7.46 2.45
N ALA A 41 5.00 -6.90 1.59
CA ALA A 41 4.39 -5.59 1.81
C ALA A 41 3.56 -5.55 3.10
N LEU A 42 2.81 -6.60 3.43
CA LEU A 42 2.09 -6.73 4.70
C LEU A 42 3.05 -6.62 5.90
N ASN A 43 4.14 -7.38 5.89
CA ASN A 43 5.09 -7.37 7.00
C ASN A 43 5.75 -5.99 7.18
N LEU A 44 6.11 -5.33 6.09
CA LEU A 44 6.66 -3.98 6.12
C LEU A 44 5.63 -2.95 6.62
N PHE A 45 4.37 -3.08 6.21
CA PHE A 45 3.27 -2.24 6.68
C PHE A 45 3.05 -2.36 8.18
N ILE A 46 3.02 -3.59 8.71
CA ILE A 46 2.84 -3.85 10.15
C ILE A 46 4.02 -3.31 10.94
N ASN A 47 5.25 -3.53 10.47
CA ASN A 47 6.45 -3.00 11.12
C ASN A 47 6.41 -1.46 11.19
N ALA A 48 6.16 -0.81 10.06
CA ALA A 48 6.00 0.65 10.01
C ALA A 48 4.86 1.16 10.91
N SER A 49 3.78 0.39 11.03
CA SER A 49 2.64 0.72 11.87
C SER A 49 2.98 0.74 13.36
N ASN A 50 3.80 -0.21 13.82
CA ASN A 50 4.21 -0.35 15.20
C ASN A 50 5.26 0.69 15.63
N THR A 51 6.18 1.07 14.73
CA THR A 51 7.26 2.03 15.04
C THR A 51 6.75 3.41 15.45
N VAL A 52 5.71 3.92 14.77
CA VAL A 52 5.18 5.26 15.05
C VAL A 52 4.56 5.37 16.45
N SER A 53 3.97 4.29 16.96
CA SER A 53 3.31 4.28 18.27
C SER A 53 4.28 4.36 19.45
N ALA A 54 5.56 4.08 19.26
CA ALA A 54 6.59 4.07 20.31
C ALA A 54 7.21 5.45 20.60
N SER A 55 6.84 6.50 19.88
CA SER A 55 7.56 7.80 19.84
C SER A 55 7.19 8.83 20.93
N LEU A 56 6.37 8.47 21.92
CA LEU A 56 5.94 9.38 22.99
C LEU A 56 6.79 9.21 24.27
N ASP A 57 8.09 9.50 24.19
CA ASP A 57 8.98 9.56 25.37
C ASP A 57 9.08 11.01 25.90
N HIS A 58 8.53 11.26 27.10
CA HIS A 58 8.60 12.57 27.77
C HIS A 58 10.07 13.02 27.99
N GLY A 59 11.00 12.09 28.22
CA GLY A 59 12.41 12.42 28.38
C GLY A 59 13.06 12.91 27.08
N GLN A 60 12.56 12.47 25.92
CA GLN A 60 13.04 12.94 24.62
C GLN A 60 12.59 14.38 24.36
N TRP A 61 11.37 14.73 24.74
CA TRP A 61 10.86 16.09 24.57
C TRP A 61 11.68 17.13 25.34
N GLU A 62 12.06 16.83 26.58
CA GLU A 62 12.86 17.74 27.41
C GLU A 62 14.27 17.94 26.84
N ARG A 63 14.93 16.84 26.42
CA ARG A 63 16.24 16.90 25.72
C ARG A 63 16.16 17.72 24.43
N ASP A 64 15.12 17.49 23.63
CA ASP A 64 14.88 18.21 22.38
C ASP A 64 14.64 19.72 22.62
N SER A 65 13.91 20.07 23.69
CA SER A 65 13.64 21.44 24.10
C SER A 65 14.92 22.16 24.55
N GLN A 66 15.72 21.50 25.40
CA GLN A 66 17.00 22.04 25.85
C GLN A 66 17.97 22.25 24.69
N ARG A 67 18.08 21.27 23.78
CA ARG A 67 18.99 21.38 22.63
C ARG A 67 18.60 22.51 21.68
N ARG A 68 17.31 22.75 21.47
CA ARG A 68 16.84 23.91 20.67
C ARG A 68 17.28 25.23 21.30
N ARG A 69 17.19 25.38 22.62
CA ARG A 69 17.64 26.59 23.32
C ARG A 69 19.13 26.84 23.13
N GLU A 70 19.95 25.79 23.22
CA GLU A 70 21.40 25.90 22.99
C GLU A 70 21.71 26.37 21.57
N ILE A 71 21.03 25.80 20.57
CA ILE A 71 21.20 26.20 19.16
C ILE A 71 20.73 27.65 18.95
N GLN A 72 19.60 28.03 19.55
CA GLN A 72 19.06 29.38 19.43
C GLN A 72 20.06 30.43 19.94
N LEU A 73 20.67 30.20 21.10
CA LEU A 73 21.68 31.10 21.66
C LEU A 73 22.88 31.29 20.72
N LEU A 74 23.31 30.24 20.02
CA LEU A 74 24.39 30.33 19.03
C LEU A 74 23.96 31.13 17.80
N VAL A 75 22.74 30.90 17.30
CA VAL A 75 22.19 31.62 16.15
C VAL A 75 22.00 33.11 16.46
N GLU A 76 21.53 33.46 17.65
CA GLU A 76 21.40 34.85 18.12
C GLU A 76 22.76 35.56 18.21
N GLN A 77 23.83 34.85 18.61
CA GLN A 77 25.18 35.40 18.62
C GLN A 77 25.72 35.65 17.19
N GLU A 78 25.41 34.77 16.24
CA GLU A 78 25.87 34.88 14.85
C GLU A 78 25.12 35.94 14.04
N MET A 79 23.80 36.03 14.20
CA MET A 79 22.93 36.92 13.40
C MET A 79 22.77 38.32 14.03
N GLY A 80 23.27 38.51 15.24
CA GLY A 80 23.16 39.76 16.00
C GLY A 80 21.92 39.82 16.88
N GLN A 81 22.00 40.63 17.94
CA GLN A 81 20.89 40.85 18.87
C GLN A 81 20.06 42.04 18.42
N GLY A 82 18.77 41.85 18.24
CA GLY A 82 17.84 42.91 17.85
C GLY A 82 16.39 42.53 18.15
N TYR A 83 15.54 43.56 18.25
CA TYR A 83 14.13 43.42 18.61
C TYR A 83 13.19 43.49 17.39
N SER A 84 13.72 43.41 16.16
CA SER A 84 12.86 43.38 14.98
C SER A 84 12.19 42.01 14.85
N ARG A 85 10.93 42.02 14.42
CA ARG A 85 10.16 40.79 14.18
C ARG A 85 10.82 39.90 13.13
N GLU A 86 11.36 40.50 12.07
CA GLU A 86 12.04 39.80 10.98
C GLU A 86 13.28 39.04 11.48
N LEU A 87 14.06 39.65 12.38
CA LEU A 87 15.23 39.01 12.97
C LEU A 87 14.82 37.85 13.87
N TRP A 88 13.77 38.01 14.68
CA TRP A 88 13.24 36.93 15.51
C TRP A 88 12.76 35.74 14.66
N GLU A 89 12.02 36.01 13.57
CA GLU A 89 11.55 34.98 12.64
C GLU A 89 12.73 34.27 11.95
N ALA A 90 13.77 35.01 11.55
CA ALA A 90 14.97 34.45 10.95
C ALA A 90 15.78 33.57 11.92
N VAL A 91 15.98 34.03 13.16
CA VAL A 91 16.65 33.27 14.23
C VAL A 91 15.89 31.98 14.53
N HIS A 92 14.56 32.06 14.66
CA HIS A 92 13.73 30.89 14.92
C HIS A 92 13.82 29.87 13.78
N LEU A 93 13.72 30.32 12.53
CA LEU A 93 13.82 29.45 11.36
C LEU A 93 15.20 28.77 11.28
N GLU A 94 16.28 29.53 11.43
CA GLU A 94 17.64 28.99 11.36
C GLU A 94 17.92 28.01 12.51
N THR A 95 17.40 28.30 13.71
CA THR A 95 17.45 27.37 14.86
C THR A 95 16.79 26.04 14.52
N GLU A 96 15.58 26.08 13.97
CA GLU A 96 14.85 24.87 13.56
C GLU A 96 15.58 24.10 12.45
N ILE A 97 16.19 24.78 11.48
CA ILE A 97 16.98 24.15 10.41
C ILE A 97 18.18 23.41 11.00
N ARG A 98 18.96 24.06 11.86
CA ARG A 98 20.15 23.46 12.50
C ARG A 98 19.77 22.28 13.39
N PHE A 99 18.73 22.46 14.21
CA PHE A 99 18.21 21.39 15.06
C PHE A 99 17.80 20.18 14.23
N LYS A 100 16.98 20.37 13.19
CA LYS A 100 16.53 19.27 12.32
C LYS A 100 17.70 18.56 11.64
N ARG A 101 18.66 19.29 11.07
CA ARG A 101 19.87 18.71 10.45
C ARG A 101 20.70 17.89 11.43
N GLU A 102 20.85 18.37 12.67
CA GLU A 102 21.53 17.62 13.73
C GLU A 102 20.77 16.34 14.10
N GLN A 103 19.44 16.39 14.19
CA GLN A 103 18.64 15.20 14.46
C GLN A 103 18.77 14.17 13.33
N TRP A 104 18.74 14.63 12.07
CA TRP A 104 18.88 13.77 10.90
C TRP A 104 20.27 13.13 10.81
N SER A 105 21.34 13.87 11.12
CA SER A 105 22.70 13.31 11.14
C SER A 105 22.90 12.26 12.24
N LYS A 106 22.08 12.32 13.31
CA LYS A 106 22.01 11.31 14.37
C LYS A 106 21.09 10.12 14.02
N GLY A 107 20.56 10.06 12.79
CA GLY A 107 19.73 8.96 12.31
C GLY A 107 18.24 9.08 12.65
N ARG A 108 17.77 10.21 13.22
CA ARG A 108 16.34 10.42 13.46
C ARG A 108 15.63 10.69 12.14
N THR A 109 14.58 9.94 11.86
CA THR A 109 13.80 10.11 10.63
C THR A 109 12.89 11.35 10.73
N PRO A 110 12.75 12.15 9.66
CA PRO A 110 11.76 13.22 9.61
C PRO A 110 10.33 12.66 9.74
N ARG A 111 9.49 13.32 10.52
CA ARG A 111 8.10 12.89 10.79
C ARG A 111 7.28 12.75 9.52
N GLU A 112 7.50 13.65 8.55
CA GLU A 112 6.87 13.59 7.24
C GLU A 112 7.18 12.24 6.57
N LEU A 113 8.45 11.83 6.56
CA LEU A 113 8.86 10.55 5.99
C LEU A 113 8.31 9.36 6.77
N GLU A 114 8.36 9.39 8.11
CA GLU A 114 7.83 8.32 8.97
C GLU A 114 6.35 8.01 8.66
N SER A 115 5.54 9.05 8.52
CA SER A 115 4.12 8.88 8.21
C SER A 115 3.91 8.25 6.83
N HIS A 116 4.75 8.59 5.84
CA HIS A 116 4.63 8.11 4.47
C HIS A 116 5.03 6.63 4.30
N VAL A 117 5.91 6.08 5.14
CA VAL A 117 6.34 4.68 5.05
C VAL A 117 5.14 3.73 5.09
N LYS A 118 4.16 3.95 5.97
CA LYS A 118 2.95 3.12 6.06
C LYS A 118 2.16 3.13 4.75
N PHE A 119 1.95 4.31 4.17
CA PHE A 119 1.21 4.44 2.90
C PHE A 119 1.97 3.83 1.71
N ILE A 120 3.30 3.87 1.71
CA ILE A 120 4.11 3.21 0.69
C ILE A 120 3.87 1.70 0.74
N HIS A 121 3.96 1.08 1.91
CA HIS A 121 3.77 -0.36 2.06
C HIS A 121 2.32 -0.79 1.81
N ALA A 122 1.34 0.00 2.24
CA ALA A 122 -0.07 -0.24 1.93
C ALA A 122 -0.35 -0.24 0.42
N ARG A 123 0.24 0.70 -0.34
CA ARG A 123 0.12 0.72 -1.80
C ARG A 123 0.85 -0.44 -2.45
N ALA A 124 2.04 -0.82 -1.97
CA ALA A 124 2.74 -2.00 -2.47
C ALA A 124 1.88 -3.27 -2.31
N PHE A 125 1.21 -3.42 -1.17
CA PHE A 125 0.26 -4.51 -0.94
C PHE A 125 -0.91 -4.48 -1.94
N LEU A 126 -1.55 -3.31 -2.11
CA LEU A 126 -2.64 -3.09 -3.07
C LEU A 126 -2.21 -3.45 -4.50
N TYR A 127 -1.02 -3.03 -4.92
CA TYR A 127 -0.50 -3.28 -6.27
C TYR A 127 -0.14 -4.74 -6.49
N ALA A 128 0.43 -5.42 -5.49
CA ALA A 128 0.68 -6.85 -5.54
C ALA A 128 -0.63 -7.64 -5.68
N LEU A 129 -1.68 -7.28 -4.92
CA LEU A 129 -3.01 -7.88 -5.04
C LEU A 129 -3.64 -7.65 -6.43
N ASP A 130 -3.65 -6.42 -6.93
CA ASP A 130 -4.22 -6.10 -8.25
C ASP A 130 -3.45 -6.80 -9.38
N THR A 131 -2.13 -6.94 -9.25
CA THR A 131 -1.33 -7.63 -10.26
C THR A 131 -1.55 -9.15 -10.21
N PHE A 132 -1.67 -9.72 -9.01
CA PHE A 132 -2.11 -11.11 -8.84
C PHE A 132 -3.47 -11.36 -9.50
N ASP A 133 -4.48 -10.52 -9.23
CA ASP A 133 -5.81 -10.60 -9.83
C ASP A 133 -5.75 -10.53 -11.37
N LYS A 134 -4.94 -9.63 -11.93
CA LYS A 134 -4.74 -9.52 -13.38
C LYS A 134 -4.15 -10.79 -13.98
N PHE A 135 -3.09 -11.34 -13.39
CA PHE A 135 -2.49 -12.59 -13.88
C PHE A 135 -3.48 -13.75 -13.77
N LEU A 136 -4.24 -13.83 -12.68
CA LEU A 136 -5.26 -14.84 -12.48
C LEU A 136 -6.39 -14.72 -13.51
N GLY A 137 -6.80 -13.50 -13.82
CA GLY A 137 -7.81 -13.22 -14.85
C GLY A 137 -7.33 -13.46 -16.28
N VAL A 138 -6.02 -13.40 -16.55
CA VAL A 138 -5.44 -13.86 -17.82
C VAL A 138 -5.43 -15.38 -17.85
N LEU A 139 -4.91 -16.02 -16.80
CA LEU A 139 -4.83 -17.47 -16.66
C LEU A 139 -6.22 -18.13 -16.81
N SER A 140 -7.26 -17.53 -16.23
CA SER A 140 -8.64 -18.03 -16.29
C SER A 140 -9.28 -18.01 -17.67
N ARG A 141 -8.65 -17.35 -18.65
CA ARG A 141 -9.15 -17.22 -20.04
C ARG A 141 -8.31 -18.01 -21.03
N GLU A 142 -7.23 -18.64 -20.57
CA GLU A 142 -6.42 -19.49 -21.42
C GLU A 142 -7.18 -20.74 -21.85
N ASN A 143 -6.85 -21.25 -23.03
CA ASN A 143 -7.41 -22.51 -23.50
C ASN A 143 -6.92 -23.66 -22.62
N ASP A 144 -7.73 -24.71 -22.49
CA ASP A 144 -7.38 -25.98 -21.83
C ASP A 144 -6.98 -25.89 -20.35
N VAL A 145 -7.21 -24.75 -19.69
CA VAL A 145 -7.09 -24.64 -18.23
C VAL A 145 -8.24 -25.38 -17.53
N PRO A 146 -8.00 -25.94 -16.32
CA PRO A 146 -9.05 -26.58 -15.53
C PRO A 146 -10.24 -25.64 -15.29
N ASP A 147 -11.46 -26.18 -15.29
CA ASP A 147 -12.68 -25.38 -15.14
C ASP A 147 -12.72 -24.61 -13.81
N GLU A 148 -12.11 -25.16 -12.76
CA GLU A 148 -11.98 -24.52 -11.45
C GLU A 148 -11.26 -23.16 -11.55
N ILE A 149 -10.26 -23.04 -12.43
CA ILE A 149 -9.49 -21.80 -12.62
C ILE A 149 -10.37 -20.68 -13.17
N ARG A 150 -11.38 -21.01 -13.98
CA ARG A 150 -12.30 -20.02 -14.58
C ARG A 150 -13.11 -19.25 -13.53
N GLU A 151 -13.32 -19.86 -12.37
CA GLU A 151 -14.08 -19.28 -11.26
C GLU A 151 -13.22 -18.51 -10.25
N MET A 152 -11.89 -18.64 -10.30
CA MET A 152 -10.99 -18.02 -9.32
C MET A 152 -11.04 -16.48 -9.30
N PRO A 153 -11.14 -15.75 -10.44
CA PRO A 153 -11.29 -14.29 -10.42
C PRO A 153 -12.54 -13.82 -9.65
N LYS A 154 -13.62 -14.62 -9.64
CA LYS A 154 -14.82 -14.28 -8.86
C LYS A 154 -14.54 -14.32 -7.36
N LYS A 155 -13.70 -15.25 -6.89
CA LYS A 155 -13.30 -15.34 -5.49
C LYS A 155 -12.48 -14.11 -5.06
N ILE A 156 -11.61 -13.61 -5.93
CA ILE A 156 -10.90 -12.35 -5.70
C ILE A 156 -11.89 -11.18 -5.62
N ALA A 157 -12.84 -11.06 -6.56
CA ALA A 157 -13.82 -9.98 -6.54
C ALA A 157 -14.71 -9.98 -5.28
N ILE A 158 -15.01 -11.16 -4.72
CA ILE A 158 -15.75 -11.30 -3.46
C ILE A 158 -14.88 -10.88 -2.27
N ALA A 159 -13.61 -11.34 -2.22
CA ALA A 159 -12.70 -11.03 -1.11
C ALA A 159 -12.23 -9.57 -1.13
N PHE A 160 -12.12 -8.96 -2.30
CA PHE A 160 -11.55 -7.62 -2.48
C PHE A 160 -12.42 -6.75 -3.41
N PRO A 161 -13.67 -6.43 -3.02
CA PRO A 161 -14.66 -5.79 -3.90
C PRO A 161 -14.23 -4.42 -4.44
N HIS A 162 -13.43 -3.67 -3.69
CA HIS A 162 -12.97 -2.33 -4.08
C HIS A 162 -11.56 -2.29 -4.66
N LEU A 163 -10.86 -3.44 -4.78
CA LEU A 163 -9.44 -3.52 -5.15
C LEU A 163 -9.11 -2.70 -6.40
N ARG A 164 -9.83 -3.00 -7.48
CA ARG A 164 -9.60 -2.40 -8.79
C ARG A 164 -9.80 -0.89 -8.79
N GLU A 165 -10.86 -0.41 -8.16
CA GLU A 165 -11.24 1.00 -8.21
C GLU A 165 -10.42 1.85 -7.25
N VAL A 166 -10.05 1.32 -6.08
CA VAL A 166 -9.06 1.95 -5.17
C VAL A 166 -7.69 2.03 -5.86
N ARG A 167 -7.25 0.95 -6.54
CA ARG A 167 -6.00 0.98 -7.33
C ARG A 167 -6.06 1.99 -8.47
N ASN A 168 -7.17 2.07 -9.19
CA ASN A 168 -7.36 3.06 -10.25
C ASN A 168 -7.24 4.49 -9.70
N THR A 169 -7.83 4.79 -8.55
CA THR A 169 -7.66 6.10 -7.89
C THR A 169 -6.20 6.33 -7.50
N ALA A 170 -5.50 5.32 -6.97
CA ALA A 170 -4.09 5.46 -6.63
C ALA A 170 -3.19 5.74 -7.86
N HIS A 171 -3.56 5.25 -9.04
CA HIS A 171 -2.87 5.56 -10.31
C HIS A 171 -3.24 6.91 -10.93
N HIS A 172 -4.43 7.44 -10.62
CA HIS A 172 -4.99 8.66 -11.21
C HIS A 172 -5.31 9.70 -10.13
N LEU A 173 -4.39 9.83 -9.16
CA LEU A 173 -4.56 10.68 -7.98
C LEU A 173 -4.69 12.16 -8.37
N GLU A 174 -4.01 12.57 -9.43
CA GLU A 174 -4.04 13.90 -10.01
C GLU A 174 -5.44 14.27 -10.52
N ASP A 175 -6.15 13.35 -11.16
CA ASP A 175 -7.52 13.58 -11.62
C ASP A 175 -8.49 13.58 -10.44
N ARG A 176 -8.32 12.64 -9.50
CA ARG A 176 -9.17 12.55 -8.30
C ARG A 176 -9.02 13.77 -7.41
N SER A 177 -7.81 14.29 -7.23
CA SER A 177 -7.55 15.50 -6.42
C SER A 177 -8.19 16.76 -7.00
N ARG A 178 -8.47 16.78 -8.30
CA ARG A 178 -9.22 17.85 -8.99
C ARG A 178 -10.74 17.68 -8.90
N GLY A 179 -11.22 16.66 -8.18
CA GLY A 179 -12.64 16.30 -8.12
C GLY A 179 -13.16 15.75 -9.44
N LEU A 180 -12.34 15.01 -10.19
CA LEU A 180 -12.73 14.43 -11.47
C LEU A 180 -12.88 12.91 -11.34
N GLY A 181 -13.95 12.38 -11.91
CA GLY A 181 -14.32 10.97 -11.98
C GLY A 181 -13.68 10.24 -13.17
N LYS A 182 -14.38 9.21 -13.67
CA LYS A 182 -13.87 8.42 -14.80
C LYS A 182 -13.94 9.21 -16.11
N SER A 183 -12.92 9.08 -16.96
CA SER A 183 -12.99 9.60 -18.33
C SER A 183 -14.04 8.82 -19.15
N ARG A 184 -14.84 9.54 -19.95
CA ARG A 184 -15.82 8.98 -20.90
C ARG A 184 -15.19 8.37 -22.17
N GLY A 185 -13.87 8.21 -22.21
CA GLY A 185 -13.14 7.62 -23.34
C GLY A 185 -12.03 8.52 -23.88
N LYS A 186 -11.27 8.00 -24.85
CA LYS A 186 -10.07 8.66 -25.40
C LYS A 186 -10.41 10.06 -25.92
N GLY A 187 -9.76 11.08 -25.34
CA GLY A 187 -9.92 12.49 -25.73
C GLY A 187 -11.10 13.23 -25.10
N LYS A 188 -11.87 12.60 -24.19
CA LYS A 188 -12.96 13.28 -23.48
C LYS A 188 -12.53 13.70 -22.08
N ALA A 189 -12.90 14.91 -21.68
CA ALA A 189 -12.71 15.40 -20.33
C ALA A 189 -13.44 14.48 -19.32
N PRO A 190 -12.81 14.13 -18.19
CA PRO A 190 -13.46 13.40 -17.13
C PRO A 190 -14.56 14.24 -16.48
N GLU A 191 -15.61 13.58 -16.00
CA GLU A 191 -16.75 14.25 -15.36
C GLU A 191 -16.38 14.76 -13.97
N PRO A 192 -17.01 15.85 -13.50
CA PRO A 192 -16.98 16.20 -12.08
C PRO A 192 -17.48 15.03 -11.23
N LEU A 193 -16.83 14.83 -10.10
CA LEU A 193 -17.05 13.72 -9.20
C LEU A 193 -18.19 14.06 -8.22
N ASP A 194 -19.19 13.18 -8.17
CA ASP A 194 -20.34 13.33 -7.26
C ASP A 194 -20.05 12.61 -5.94
N LEU A 195 -19.53 13.35 -4.95
CA LEU A 195 -19.05 12.81 -3.68
C LEU A 195 -20.19 12.23 -2.84
N LYS A 196 -20.16 10.92 -2.65
CA LYS A 196 -21.21 10.17 -1.95
C LYS A 196 -21.03 10.22 -0.43
N PRO A 197 -22.11 9.95 0.33
CA PRO A 197 -22.03 9.79 1.78
C PRO A 197 -20.93 8.82 2.22
N ILE A 198 -20.28 9.15 3.33
CA ILE A 198 -19.34 8.28 4.02
C ILE A 198 -19.56 8.42 5.52
N ASP A 199 -19.59 7.29 6.22
CA ASP A 199 -19.64 7.23 7.66
C ASP A 199 -18.75 6.08 8.14
N ASN A 200 -17.56 6.42 8.62
CA ASN A 200 -16.58 5.45 9.13
C ASN A 200 -15.80 6.04 10.32
N GLU A 201 -14.82 5.30 10.85
CA GLU A 201 -14.07 5.69 12.05
C GLU A 201 -13.20 6.94 11.88
N ILE A 202 -12.91 7.36 10.64
CA ILE A 202 -12.04 8.50 10.34
C ILE A 202 -12.81 9.73 9.83
N VAL A 203 -14.00 9.54 9.23
CA VAL A 203 -14.80 10.60 8.60
C VAL A 203 -16.29 10.32 8.80
N HIS A 204 -17.01 11.34 9.28
CA HIS A 204 -18.47 11.36 9.37
C HIS A 204 -19.04 12.44 8.44
N ALA A 205 -19.49 12.04 7.25
CA ALA A 205 -20.08 12.90 6.24
C ALA A 205 -21.32 12.22 5.59
N PRO A 206 -22.43 12.09 6.35
CA PRO A 206 -23.63 11.37 5.91
C PRO A 206 -24.35 12.03 4.73
N ASN A 207 -24.05 13.30 4.43
CA ASN A 207 -24.59 14.04 3.29
C ASN A 207 -23.60 14.11 2.10
N GLY A 208 -22.47 13.40 2.18
CA GLY A 208 -21.41 13.44 1.17
C GLY A 208 -20.54 14.70 1.23
N GLY A 209 -19.83 14.97 0.13
CA GLY A 209 -19.01 16.19 -0.02
C GLY A 209 -17.56 16.09 0.47
N VAL A 210 -17.11 14.92 0.95
CA VAL A 210 -15.72 14.72 1.39
C VAL A 210 -14.94 13.90 0.37
N LEU A 211 -13.85 14.49 -0.15
CA LEU A 211 -12.90 13.82 -1.01
C LEU A 211 -11.75 13.23 -0.17
N ILE A 212 -11.53 11.92 -0.30
CA ILE A 212 -10.46 11.19 0.41
C ILE A 212 -9.56 10.55 -0.64
N LEU A 213 -8.24 10.74 -0.56
CA LEU A 213 -7.33 10.31 -1.63
C LEU A 213 -6.33 9.24 -1.20
N ASN A 214 -5.69 9.43 -0.05
CA ASN A 214 -4.65 8.56 0.46
C ASN A 214 -4.86 8.41 1.97
N SER A 215 -5.72 7.48 2.37
CA SER A 215 -6.16 7.32 3.75
C SER A 215 -5.94 5.91 4.28
N LEU A 216 -5.72 5.82 5.58
CA LEU A 216 -5.68 4.56 6.33
C LEU A 216 -6.75 4.63 7.43
N ASN A 217 -7.73 3.74 7.34
CA ASN A 217 -8.76 3.52 8.36
C ASN A 217 -8.40 2.24 9.13
N GLY A 218 -7.59 2.39 10.17
CA GLY A 218 -6.91 1.26 10.81
C GLY A 218 -5.90 0.62 9.83
N THR A 219 -6.12 -0.64 9.48
CA THR A 219 -5.33 -1.39 8.48
C THR A 219 -5.85 -1.21 7.04
N ARG A 220 -6.99 -0.53 6.86
CA ARG A 220 -7.66 -0.44 5.57
C ARG A 220 -7.18 0.75 4.77
N TYR A 221 -6.57 0.49 3.62
CA TYR A 221 -6.13 1.51 2.69
C TYR A 221 -7.27 1.90 1.76
N GLY A 222 -7.65 3.18 1.78
CA GLY A 222 -8.85 3.62 1.07
C GLY A 222 -8.76 5.01 0.46
N SER A 223 -9.66 5.23 -0.49
CA SER A 223 -9.78 6.45 -1.28
C SER A 223 -11.17 6.55 -1.90
N THR A 224 -11.58 7.77 -2.25
CA THR A 224 -12.75 8.05 -3.07
C THR A 224 -12.52 7.52 -4.49
N MET A 225 -13.42 6.65 -4.92
CA MET A 225 -13.40 6.00 -6.22
C MET A 225 -13.98 6.92 -7.31
N ALA A 226 -13.90 6.48 -8.56
CA ALA A 226 -14.31 7.27 -9.72
C ALA A 226 -15.81 7.60 -9.77
N ASP A 227 -16.62 6.84 -9.02
CA ASP A 227 -18.07 6.97 -8.90
C ASP A 227 -18.50 7.82 -7.69
N GLY A 228 -17.53 8.31 -6.91
CA GLY A 228 -17.75 9.15 -5.75
C GLY A 228 -17.93 8.42 -4.42
N HIS A 229 -18.04 7.09 -4.41
CA HIS A 229 -18.05 6.32 -3.17
C HIS A 229 -16.64 6.18 -2.59
N TYR A 230 -16.56 6.02 -1.28
CA TYR A 230 -15.32 5.61 -0.63
C TYR A 230 -15.14 4.10 -0.77
N GLY A 231 -13.99 3.68 -1.28
CA GLY A 231 -13.56 2.29 -1.33
C GLY A 231 -12.31 2.08 -0.47
N GLU A 232 -12.17 0.87 0.06
CA GLU A 232 -11.02 0.48 0.88
C GLU A 232 -10.63 -0.98 0.62
N VAL A 233 -9.35 -1.28 0.82
CA VAL A 233 -8.76 -2.61 0.78
C VAL A 233 -8.00 -2.83 2.07
N ASP A 234 -8.27 -3.94 2.75
CA ASP A 234 -7.64 -4.26 4.01
C ASP A 234 -6.20 -4.78 3.83
N VAL A 235 -5.26 -4.22 4.59
CA VAL A 235 -3.84 -4.60 4.58
C VAL A 235 -3.56 -5.41 5.85
N SER A 236 -4.02 -6.66 5.86
CA SER A 236 -4.01 -7.51 7.05
C SER A 236 -3.63 -8.97 6.75
N ALA A 237 -3.40 -9.72 7.83
CA ALA A 237 -3.21 -11.17 7.77
C ALA A 237 -4.47 -11.91 7.29
N GLU A 238 -5.67 -11.38 7.56
CA GLU A 238 -6.93 -11.96 7.07
C GLU A 238 -7.02 -11.85 5.54
N SER A 239 -6.71 -10.67 4.99
CA SER A 239 -6.62 -10.45 3.54
C SER A 239 -5.58 -11.36 2.88
N MET A 240 -4.40 -11.53 3.50
CA MET A 240 -3.40 -12.50 3.01
C MET A 240 -3.87 -13.95 3.09
N SER A 241 -4.66 -14.32 4.10
CA SER A 241 -5.23 -15.67 4.23
C SER A 241 -6.20 -15.98 3.08
N HIS A 242 -7.02 -15.01 2.68
CA HIS A 242 -7.87 -15.14 1.50
C HIS A 242 -7.06 -15.33 0.22
N LEU A 243 -6.01 -14.51 0.02
CA LEU A 243 -5.12 -14.63 -1.13
C LEU A 243 -4.40 -15.99 -1.16
N GLN A 244 -3.90 -16.46 -0.01
CA GLN A 244 -3.24 -17.77 0.14
C GLN A 244 -4.18 -18.91 -0.24
N SER A 245 -5.42 -18.87 0.24
CA SER A 245 -6.44 -19.88 -0.10
C SER A 245 -6.69 -19.94 -1.61
N ILE A 246 -6.78 -18.77 -2.27
CA ILE A 246 -6.96 -18.69 -3.72
C ILE A 246 -5.73 -19.22 -4.46
N MET A 247 -4.52 -18.86 -4.02
CA MET A 247 -3.27 -19.35 -4.61
C MET A 247 -3.13 -20.88 -4.49
N ILE A 248 -3.42 -21.44 -3.32
CA ILE A 248 -3.38 -22.89 -3.08
C ILE A 248 -4.38 -23.60 -3.99
N GLN A 249 -5.63 -23.12 -4.05
CA GLN A 249 -6.64 -23.69 -4.92
C GLN A 249 -6.25 -23.60 -6.40
N THR A 250 -5.64 -22.48 -6.81
CA THR A 250 -5.12 -22.30 -8.17
C THR A 250 -4.04 -23.32 -8.50
N LEU A 251 -3.07 -23.52 -7.60
CA LEU A 251 -2.01 -24.52 -7.79
C LEU A 251 -2.56 -25.95 -7.83
N GLN A 252 -3.51 -26.28 -6.96
CA GLN A 252 -4.08 -27.62 -6.85
C GLN A 252 -4.95 -28.04 -8.04
N ALA A 253 -5.48 -27.10 -8.81
CA ALA A 253 -6.31 -27.41 -9.97
C ALA A 253 -5.52 -28.06 -11.14
N PHE A 254 -4.20 -27.84 -11.19
CA PHE A 254 -3.36 -28.36 -12.27
C PHE A 254 -2.82 -29.77 -11.97
N LYS A 255 -2.52 -30.52 -13.03
CA LYS A 255 -1.79 -31.79 -12.94
C LYS A 255 -0.30 -31.53 -12.87
N TRP A 256 0.34 -32.02 -11.81
CA TRP A 256 1.77 -31.83 -11.58
C TRP A 256 2.54 -33.16 -11.67
N HIS A 257 3.85 -33.07 -11.91
CA HIS A 257 4.79 -34.17 -11.73
C HIS A 257 6.10 -33.67 -11.08
N GLY A 258 6.92 -34.63 -10.62
CA GLY A 258 8.16 -34.34 -9.89
C GLY A 258 7.92 -34.08 -8.40
N PRO A 259 8.99 -33.75 -7.64
CA PRO A 259 8.88 -33.51 -6.22
C PRO A 259 8.05 -32.27 -5.91
N MET A 260 7.29 -32.32 -4.81
CA MET A 260 6.62 -31.15 -4.24
C MET A 260 7.64 -30.12 -3.77
N ARG A 261 7.27 -28.84 -3.84
CA ARG A 261 8.09 -27.73 -3.35
C ARG A 261 7.37 -26.98 -2.24
N HIS A 262 8.07 -26.72 -1.14
CA HIS A 262 7.59 -25.88 -0.06
C HIS A 262 8.24 -24.49 -0.16
N ALA A 263 7.46 -23.43 -0.06
CA ALA A 263 7.91 -22.03 -0.15
C ALA A 263 7.31 -21.20 1.01
N PRO A 264 8.01 -20.15 1.50
CA PRO A 264 9.28 -19.62 1.00
C PRO A 264 10.50 -20.43 1.49
N SER A 265 11.66 -20.25 0.83
CA SER A 265 12.94 -20.86 1.23
C SER A 265 13.61 -20.09 2.38
N LEU A 266 14.58 -20.75 3.04
CA LEU A 266 15.49 -20.13 4.01
C LEU A 266 16.62 -19.35 3.34
#